data_AF-A0A7S2BYB5-F1
#
_entry.id   AF-A0A7S2BYB5-F1
#
_cell.length_a   1.000
_cell.length_b   1.000
_cell.length_c   1.000
_cell.angle_alpha   90.00
_cell.angle_beta   90.00
_cell.angle_gamma   90.00
#
_symmetry.space_group_name_H-M   'P 1'
#
loop_
_entity.id
_entity.type
_entity.pdbx_description
1 polymer ?
#
loop_
_entity_poly.entity_id
_entity_poly.type
_entity_poly.pdbx_seq_one_letter_code
_entity_poly.pdbx_strand_id
1 'polypeptide(L)'
;VVIAKSPTNANQTVCKRIRGLEHDTIVLPAQSHHSSQDIVIKVPPGHVWLEGDNCKNSTDSRYYGPVPAALVKGRVVLKIWPLWEGGFVRSISPKLEEEEIAAREAKNEKTHAAWSSIRRNQNPAHARAKIVYRDEAGGGGGKSWEKAVAAEKAVAEAAAAVAAEEAAK
;
A
#
# COMPACT_ATOMS: atom_id res chain seq x y z
N VAL A 1 10.24 -0.09 8.13
CA VAL A 1 11.47 -0.25 7.32
C VAL A 1 12.67 -0.12 8.26
N VAL A 2 13.69 -0.95 8.08
CA VAL A 2 14.88 -1.02 8.93
C VAL A 2 16.16 -1.01 8.12
N ILE A 3 17.24 -0.52 8.73
CA ILE A 3 18.60 -0.67 8.24
C ILE A 3 19.25 -1.80 9.03
N ALA A 4 19.86 -2.77 8.34
CA ALA A 4 20.56 -3.88 8.95
C ALA A 4 21.92 -4.11 8.29
N LYS A 5 22.86 -4.77 8.97
CA LYS A 5 24.05 -5.35 8.28
C LYS A 5 23.58 -6.47 7.36
N SER A 6 24.18 -6.56 6.18
CA SER A 6 23.89 -7.67 5.27
C SER A 6 24.41 -8.98 5.89
N PRO A 7 23.59 -10.05 5.96
CA PRO A 7 24.02 -11.35 6.45
C PRO A 7 25.01 -12.03 5.49
N THR A 8 25.00 -11.67 4.21
CA THR A 8 25.90 -12.23 3.19
C THR A 8 27.19 -11.45 3.01
N ASN A 9 27.23 -10.17 3.42
CA ASN A 9 28.42 -9.33 3.31
C ASN A 9 28.50 -8.29 4.43
N ALA A 10 29.39 -8.50 5.40
CA ALA A 10 29.53 -7.66 6.58
C ALA A 10 29.93 -6.19 6.29
N ASN A 11 30.49 -5.91 5.11
CA ASN A 11 30.85 -4.56 4.67
C ASN A 11 29.68 -3.78 4.07
N GLN A 12 28.51 -4.41 3.94
CA GLN A 12 27.32 -3.81 3.36
C GLN A 12 26.18 -3.67 4.37
N THR A 13 25.33 -2.67 4.16
CA THR A 13 24.08 -2.51 4.88
C THR A 13 22.91 -2.63 3.92
N VAL A 14 21.83 -3.24 4.38
CA VAL A 14 20.58 -3.38 3.64
C VAL A 14 19.50 -2.50 4.26
N CYS A 15 18.63 -1.94 3.42
CA CYS A 15 17.42 -1.23 3.83
C CYS A 15 16.22 -2.05 3.35
N LYS A 16 15.47 -2.64 4.28
CA LYS A 16 14.37 -3.59 3.98
C LYS A 16 13.18 -3.39 4.91
N ARG A 17 12.03 -3.95 4.56
CA ARG A 17 10.84 -3.98 5.41
C ARG A 17 10.82 -5.27 6.22
N ILE A 18 10.47 -5.18 7.51
CA ILE A 18 10.17 -6.36 8.32
C ILE A 18 8.81 -6.86 7.85
N ARG A 19 8.75 -8.09 7.36
CA ARG A 19 7.49 -8.77 6.99
C ARG A 19 7.02 -9.73 8.07
N GLY A 20 7.94 -10.26 8.88
CA GLY A 20 7.58 -11.02 10.08
C GLY A 20 8.65 -10.98 11.16
N LEU A 21 8.20 -11.20 12.38
CA LEU A 21 8.98 -11.27 13.62
C LEU A 21 9.20 -12.71 14.04
N GLU A 22 9.90 -12.90 15.15
CA GLU A 22 10.07 -14.21 15.76
C GLU A 22 8.74 -14.94 15.94
N HIS A 23 8.74 -16.25 15.69
CA HIS A 23 7.58 -17.13 15.72
C HIS A 23 6.52 -16.90 14.64
N ASP A 24 6.62 -15.84 13.83
CA ASP A 24 5.72 -15.65 12.70
C ASP A 24 5.90 -16.74 11.65
N THR A 25 4.82 -16.98 10.90
CA THR A 25 4.82 -17.91 9.78
C THR A 25 4.74 -17.12 8.47
N ILE A 26 5.78 -17.29 7.65
CA ILE A 26 5.94 -16.66 6.36
C ILE A 26 5.57 -17.69 5.30
N VAL A 27 4.47 -17.43 4.59
CA VAL A 27 4.11 -18.18 3.38
C VAL A 27 4.76 -17.50 2.18
N LEU A 28 5.61 -18.24 1.46
CA LEU A 28 6.19 -17.80 0.20
C LEU A 28 5.43 -18.49 -0.94
N PRO A 29 4.83 -17.71 -1.85
CA PRO A 29 4.11 -18.30 -2.98
C PRO A 29 5.08 -19.08 -3.86
N ALA A 30 4.60 -20.19 -4.41
CA ALA A 30 5.32 -20.96 -5.41
C ALA A 30 5.90 -20.06 -6.53
N GLN A 31 7.22 -20.09 -6.70
CA GLN A 31 7.93 -19.14 -7.59
C GLN A 31 8.12 -19.66 -9.03
N SER A 32 7.66 -20.87 -9.37
CA SER A 32 7.80 -21.41 -10.74
C SER A 32 6.86 -22.59 -11.03
N HIS A 33 6.66 -22.89 -12.32
CA HIS A 33 5.94 -24.06 -12.85
C HIS A 33 6.45 -25.44 -12.36
N HIS A 34 7.50 -25.51 -11.53
CA HIS A 34 8.14 -26.75 -11.07
C HIS A 34 8.00 -27.00 -9.57
N SER A 35 7.45 -26.04 -8.82
CA SER A 35 7.14 -26.18 -7.40
C SER A 35 5.65 -25.90 -7.27
N SER A 36 4.85 -26.97 -7.08
CA SER A 36 3.38 -26.86 -7.00
C SER A 36 2.87 -26.50 -5.61
N GLN A 37 3.76 -26.14 -4.68
CA GLN A 37 3.47 -26.01 -3.25
C GLN A 37 4.09 -24.73 -2.72
N ASP A 38 3.31 -23.99 -1.92
CA ASP A 38 3.79 -22.85 -1.17
C ASP A 38 4.81 -23.30 -0.12
N ILE A 39 5.86 -22.50 0.05
CA ILE A 39 6.89 -22.76 1.06
C ILE A 39 6.50 -22.02 2.33
N VAL A 40 6.28 -22.77 3.40
CA VAL A 40 5.93 -22.23 4.72
C VAL A 40 7.18 -22.22 5.60
N ILE A 41 7.60 -21.02 6.03
CA ILE A 41 8.79 -20.83 6.86
C ILE A 41 8.37 -20.23 8.19
N LYS A 42 8.77 -20.86 9.30
CA LYS A 42 8.62 -20.30 10.64
C LYS A 42 9.86 -19.49 11.00
N VAL A 43 9.68 -18.23 11.39
CA VAL A 43 10.78 -17.37 11.82
C VAL A 43 11.30 -17.84 13.19
N PRO A 44 12.61 -18.14 13.32
CA PRO A 44 13.18 -18.57 14.60
C PRO A 44 13.12 -17.47 15.67
N PRO A 45 13.23 -17.84 16.97
CA PRO A 45 13.43 -16.88 18.05
C PRO A 45 14.60 -15.93 17.78
N GLY A 46 14.45 -14.65 18.12
CA GLY A 46 15.50 -13.64 17.93
C GLY A 46 15.84 -13.32 16.46
N HIS A 47 15.02 -13.75 15.51
CA HIS A 47 15.19 -13.46 14.08
C HIS A 47 14.03 -12.63 13.54
N VAL A 48 14.27 -11.96 12.41
CA VAL A 48 13.28 -11.20 11.65
C VAL A 48 13.32 -11.62 10.18
N TRP A 49 12.16 -11.62 9.53
CA TRP A 49 12.05 -11.81 8.10
C TRP A 49 12.02 -10.44 7.41
N LEU A 50 13.05 -10.15 6.62
CA LEU A 50 13.22 -8.91 5.87
C LEU A 50 12.93 -9.12 4.38
N GLU A 51 12.03 -8.32 3.80
CA GLU A 51 11.73 -8.30 2.37
C GLU A 51 11.88 -6.88 1.81
N GLY A 52 12.34 -6.77 0.56
CA GLY A 52 12.39 -5.50 -0.16
C GLY A 52 11.11 -5.25 -0.96
N ASP A 53 10.72 -3.99 -1.09
CA ASP A 53 9.50 -3.60 -1.82
C ASP A 53 9.61 -3.89 -3.35
N ASN A 54 10.81 -4.07 -3.89
CA ASN A 54 11.03 -4.53 -5.26
C ASN A 54 11.34 -6.02 -5.31
N CYS A 55 10.28 -6.84 -5.33
CA CYS A 55 10.38 -8.29 -5.23
C CYS A 55 11.33 -8.93 -6.26
N LYS A 56 11.45 -8.36 -7.47
CA LYS A 56 12.22 -8.94 -8.59
C LYS A 56 13.71 -8.65 -8.52
N ASN A 57 14.12 -7.57 -7.85
CA ASN A 57 15.51 -7.09 -7.85
C ASN A 57 16.04 -6.92 -6.42
N SER A 58 15.47 -7.66 -5.47
CA SER A 58 15.84 -7.56 -4.07
C SER A 58 16.44 -8.88 -3.59
N THR A 59 17.73 -8.86 -3.29
CA THR A 59 18.34 -9.89 -2.43
C THR A 59 17.90 -9.62 -0.99
N ASP A 60 17.05 -10.49 -0.46
CA ASP A 60 16.49 -10.39 0.87
C ASP A 60 16.26 -11.79 1.49
N SER A 61 15.42 -11.90 2.52
CA SER A 61 15.23 -13.14 3.29
C SER A 61 14.68 -14.29 2.45
N ARG A 62 14.08 -14.00 1.28
CA ARG A 62 13.69 -15.02 0.30
C ARG A 62 14.89 -15.80 -0.25
N TYR A 63 16.09 -15.21 -0.21
CA TYR A 63 17.33 -15.82 -0.68
C TYR A 63 18.23 -16.30 0.46
N TYR A 64 18.45 -15.49 1.49
CA TYR A 64 19.38 -15.82 2.59
C TYR A 64 18.69 -16.31 3.88
N GLY A 65 17.36 -16.35 3.91
CA GLY A 65 16.57 -16.81 5.06
C GLY A 65 16.37 -15.75 6.16
N PRO A 66 15.89 -16.15 7.35
CA PRO A 66 15.66 -15.27 8.48
C PRO A 66 16.96 -14.57 8.93
N VAL A 67 16.87 -13.32 9.35
CA VAL A 67 18.03 -12.50 9.76
C VAL A 67 18.03 -12.34 11.28
N PRO A 68 19.16 -12.55 11.98
CA PRO A 68 19.24 -12.24 13.41
C PRO A 68 18.87 -10.79 13.68
N ALA A 69 17.96 -10.56 14.64
CA ALA A 69 17.50 -9.22 15.00
C ALA A 69 18.66 -8.32 15.46
N ALA A 70 19.74 -8.90 16.00
CA ALA A 70 20.97 -8.21 16.38
C ALA A 70 21.70 -7.52 15.20
N LEU A 71 21.44 -7.93 13.95
CA LEU A 71 22.00 -7.26 12.77
C LEU A 71 21.23 -5.99 12.39
N VAL A 72 20.05 -5.76 12.97
CA VAL A 72 19.27 -4.53 12.77
C VAL A 72 19.94 -3.39 13.51
N LYS A 73 20.36 -2.36 12.76
CA LYS A 73 21.00 -1.16 13.30
C LYS A 73 20.02 -0.09 13.73
N GLY A 74 18.86 -0.03 13.08
CA GLY A 74 17.87 1.00 13.37
C GLY A 74 16.69 0.98 12.42
N ARG A 75 15.71 1.82 12.75
CA ARG A 75 14.47 1.97 12.02
C ARG A 75 14.50 3.24 11.16
N VAL A 76 14.00 3.14 9.94
CA VAL A 76 13.74 4.32 9.09
C VAL A 76 12.42 4.94 9.50
N VAL A 77 12.46 6.22 9.88
CA VAL A 77 11.30 6.98 10.39
C VAL A 77 10.87 8.13 9.48
N LEU A 78 11.75 8.61 8.61
CA LEU A 78 11.48 9.76 7.74
C LEU A 78 12.01 9.49 6.34
N LYS A 79 11.17 9.70 5.33
CA LYS A 79 11.54 9.79 3.92
C LYS A 79 11.63 11.29 3.59
N ILE A 80 12.78 11.73 3.08
CA ILE A 80 13.01 13.17 2.78
C ILE A 80 12.86 13.47 1.29
N TRP A 81 13.19 12.51 0.42
CA TRP A 81 13.18 12.68 -1.03
C TRP A 81 12.29 11.64 -1.73
N PRO A 82 11.59 12.00 -2.82
CA PRO A 82 11.44 13.36 -3.35
C PRO A 82 10.68 14.28 -2.38
N LEU A 83 10.99 15.59 -2.39
CA LEU A 83 10.48 16.54 -1.38
C LEU A 83 8.95 16.58 -1.28
N TRP A 84 8.25 16.39 -2.41
CA TRP A 84 6.78 16.34 -2.46
C TRP A 84 6.18 15.03 -1.91
N GLU A 85 7.00 13.99 -1.75
CA GLU A 85 6.64 12.74 -1.06
C GLU A 85 7.35 12.61 0.30
N GLY A 86 7.97 13.70 0.76
CA GLY A 86 8.62 13.76 2.07
C GLY A 86 7.60 13.52 3.17
N GLY A 87 7.92 12.66 4.12
CA GLY A 87 6.99 12.32 5.19
C GLY A 87 7.48 11.21 6.09
N PHE A 88 6.78 11.04 7.22
CA PHE A 88 7.10 9.99 8.18
C PHE A 88 6.79 8.61 7.60
N VAL A 89 7.73 7.69 7.74
CA VAL A 89 7.55 6.28 7.42
C VAL A 89 6.68 5.67 8.51
N ARG A 90 5.38 5.52 8.20
CA ARG A 90 4.39 4.99 9.14
C ARG A 90 4.83 3.63 9.70
N SER A 91 4.65 3.47 11.01
CA SER A 91 4.58 2.16 11.64
C SER A 91 3.19 1.63 11.37
N ILE A 92 3.06 0.60 10.54
CA ILE A 92 1.85 -0.20 10.59
C ILE A 92 2.15 -1.25 11.66
N SER A 93 1.56 -1.10 12.83
CA SER A 93 1.50 -2.19 13.79
C SER A 93 0.42 -3.15 13.30
N PRO A 94 0.66 -4.48 13.20
CA PRO A 94 -0.31 -5.42 12.64
C PRO A 94 -1.69 -5.34 13.31
N LYS A 95 -1.72 -5.15 14.64
CA LYS A 95 -2.96 -4.98 15.42
C LYS A 95 -3.75 -3.72 15.05
N LEU A 96 -3.06 -2.66 14.64
CA LEU A 96 -3.71 -1.43 14.19
C LEU A 96 -4.19 -1.57 12.75
N GLU A 97 -3.61 -2.46 11.94
CA GLU A 97 -4.04 -2.65 10.56
C GLU A 97 -5.44 -3.31 10.49
N GLU A 98 -5.71 -4.32 11.30
CA GLU A 98 -7.03 -4.95 11.38
C GLU A 98 -8.10 -3.95 11.86
N GLU A 99 -7.79 -3.14 12.87
CA GLU A 99 -8.68 -2.10 13.39
C GLU A 99 -8.86 -0.94 12.40
N GLU A 100 -7.81 -0.50 11.71
CA GLU A 100 -7.86 0.56 10.70
C GLU A 100 -8.56 0.11 9.41
N ILE A 101 -8.37 -1.14 8.98
CA ILE A 101 -9.10 -1.75 7.87
C ILE A 101 -10.58 -1.83 8.23
N ALA A 102 -10.91 -2.36 9.41
CA ALA A 102 -12.29 -2.41 9.90
C ALA A 102 -12.91 -1.01 10.01
N ALA A 103 -12.15 0.00 10.48
CA ALA A 103 -12.61 1.38 10.56
C ALA A 103 -12.80 2.03 9.18
N ARG A 104 -11.94 1.71 8.19
CA ARG A 104 -12.10 2.15 6.80
C ARG A 104 -13.28 1.49 6.13
N GLU A 105 -13.49 0.20 6.34
CA GLU A 105 -14.65 -0.53 5.82
C GLU A 105 -15.95 0.00 6.42
N ALA A 106 -16.00 0.22 7.75
CA ALA A 106 -17.15 0.84 8.41
C ALA A 106 -17.41 2.28 7.93
N LYS A 107 -16.36 3.05 7.63
CA LYS A 107 -16.50 4.39 7.06
C LYS A 107 -17.02 4.32 5.63
N ASN A 108 -16.48 3.43 4.80
CA ASN A 108 -16.95 3.20 3.43
C ASN A 108 -18.41 2.73 3.41
N GLU A 109 -18.83 1.86 4.32
CA GLU A 109 -20.21 1.42 4.49
C GLU A 109 -21.14 2.59 4.85
N LYS A 110 -20.77 3.43 5.83
CA LYS A 110 -21.53 4.64 6.19
C LYS A 110 -21.66 5.61 5.03
N THR A 111 -20.60 5.74 4.22
CA THR A 111 -20.59 6.58 3.02
C THR A 111 -21.52 5.97 1.97
N HIS A 112 -21.46 4.65 1.74
CA HIS A 112 -22.35 3.92 0.85
C HIS A 112 -23.82 3.97 1.29
N ALA A 113 -24.09 3.93 2.60
CA ALA A 113 -25.42 4.08 3.19
C ALA A 113 -25.95 5.51 3.03
N ALA A 114 -25.09 6.53 3.18
CA ALA A 114 -25.45 7.91 2.88
C ALA A 114 -25.78 8.09 1.38
N TRP A 115 -24.95 7.56 0.48
CA TRP A 115 -25.18 7.59 -0.97
C TRP A 115 -26.42 6.79 -1.40
N SER A 116 -26.71 5.65 -0.76
CA SER A 116 -27.90 4.83 -1.04
C SER A 116 -29.20 5.49 -0.52
N SER A 117 -29.08 6.32 0.51
CA SER A 117 -30.19 7.12 1.05
C SER A 117 -30.47 8.34 0.18
N ILE A 118 -29.42 8.99 -0.36
CA ILE A 118 -29.54 10.09 -1.33
C ILE A 118 -30.18 9.60 -2.64
N ARG A 119 -29.84 8.39 -3.12
CA ARG A 119 -30.43 7.79 -4.34
C ARG A 119 -31.92 7.45 -4.22
N ARG A 120 -32.44 7.27 -3.01
CA ARG A 120 -33.88 6.96 -2.81
C ARG A 120 -34.79 8.18 -2.93
N ASN A 121 -34.24 9.40 -2.99
CA ASN A 121 -35.02 10.63 -2.93
C ASN A 121 -34.95 11.51 -4.19
N GLN A 122 -34.69 10.91 -5.36
CA GLN A 122 -34.85 11.59 -6.65
C GLN A 122 -35.75 10.76 -7.58
N ASN A 123 -36.84 11.40 -8.04
CA ASN A 123 -37.84 10.89 -8.99
C ASN A 123 -37.16 10.27 -10.24
N PRO A 124 -37.60 9.12 -10.76
CA PRO A 124 -36.80 8.23 -11.60
C PRO A 124 -36.92 8.56 -13.09
N ALA A 125 -36.73 9.83 -13.46
CA ALA A 125 -36.84 10.23 -14.87
C ALA A 125 -35.51 10.20 -15.64
N HIS A 126 -34.33 10.38 -15.03
CA HIS A 126 -33.09 10.53 -15.83
C HIS A 126 -31.76 10.13 -15.15
N ALA A 127 -31.72 9.06 -14.35
CA ALA A 127 -30.47 8.65 -13.68
C ALA A 127 -30.06 7.20 -13.97
N ARG A 128 -29.58 6.91 -15.19
CA ARG A 128 -28.72 5.73 -15.43
C ARG A 128 -27.28 6.11 -15.10
N ALA A 129 -26.93 6.08 -13.82
CA ALA A 129 -25.54 6.07 -13.40
C ALA A 129 -24.94 4.69 -13.77
N LYS A 130 -24.26 4.61 -14.91
CA LYS A 130 -23.40 3.48 -15.26
C LYS A 130 -22.18 3.51 -14.34
N ILE A 131 -22.14 2.60 -13.37
CA ILE A 131 -20.86 2.17 -12.77
C ILE A 131 -20.24 1.23 -13.81
N VAL A 132 -19.20 1.70 -14.49
CA VAL A 132 -18.43 0.91 -15.45
C VAL A 132 -17.36 0.15 -14.66
N TYR A 133 -17.56 -1.16 -14.46
CA TYR A 133 -16.42 -2.08 -14.26
C TYR A 133 -15.75 -2.27 -15.62
N ARG A 134 -14.43 -2.11 -15.66
CA ARG A 134 -13.61 -2.45 -16.83
C ARG A 134 -13.48 -3.97 -16.88
N ASP A 135 -14.17 -4.59 -17.82
CA ASP A 135 -13.88 -5.96 -18.24
C ASP A 135 -12.86 -5.86 -19.40
N GLU A 136 -11.69 -6.47 -19.24
CA GLU A 136 -10.67 -6.49 -20.28
C GLU A 136 -11.01 -7.53 -21.34
N ALA A 137 -11.98 -7.19 -22.20
CA ALA A 137 -12.19 -7.89 -23.46
C ALA A 137 -12.75 -6.92 -24.52
N GLY A 138 -11.85 -6.35 -25.31
CA GLY A 138 -12.11 -5.90 -26.68
C GLY A 138 -12.67 -4.48 -26.91
N GLY A 139 -11.84 -3.61 -27.50
CA GLY A 139 -12.27 -2.76 -28.63
C GLY A 139 -12.66 -1.30 -28.38
N GLY A 140 -11.70 -0.38 -28.57
CA GLY A 140 -11.90 0.90 -29.29
C GLY A 140 -12.33 2.15 -28.50
N GLY A 141 -11.51 3.21 -28.53
CA GLY A 141 -11.97 4.60 -28.32
C GLY A 141 -11.10 5.51 -27.44
N GLY A 142 -9.90 5.88 -27.90
CA GLY A 142 -9.13 6.99 -27.33
C GLY A 142 -9.74 8.36 -27.69
N LYS A 143 -9.43 9.39 -26.86
CA LYS A 143 -9.71 10.85 -27.00
C LYS A 143 -10.81 11.50 -26.13
N SER A 144 -11.40 10.81 -25.16
CA SER A 144 -12.29 11.45 -24.15
C SER A 144 -11.62 11.66 -22.78
N TRP A 145 -10.53 10.94 -22.51
CA TRP A 145 -9.89 10.85 -21.19
C TRP A 145 -9.13 12.12 -20.78
N GLU A 146 -8.53 12.84 -21.72
CA GLU A 146 -7.76 14.07 -21.43
C GLU A 146 -8.66 15.19 -20.88
N LYS A 147 -9.92 15.26 -21.34
CA LYS A 147 -10.89 16.25 -20.86
C LYS A 147 -11.40 15.93 -19.45
N ALA A 148 -11.53 14.64 -19.11
CA ALA A 148 -11.93 14.21 -17.78
C ALA A 148 -10.84 14.50 -16.74
N VAL A 149 -9.58 14.23 -17.08
CA VAL A 149 -8.42 14.52 -16.21
C VAL A 149 -8.22 16.04 -16.05
N ALA A 150 -8.42 16.83 -17.11
CA ALA A 150 -8.35 18.29 -17.03
C ALA A 150 -9.45 18.88 -16.13
N ALA A 151 -10.67 18.33 -16.17
CA ALA A 151 -11.77 18.74 -15.30
C ALA A 151 -11.52 18.37 -13.83
N GLU A 152 -10.98 17.17 -13.57
CA GLU A 152 -10.62 16.73 -12.23
C GLU A 152 -9.50 17.59 -11.61
N LYS A 153 -8.51 17.97 -12.44
CA LYS A 153 -7.45 18.91 -12.06
C LYS A 153 -7.98 20.31 -11.74
N ALA A 154 -8.92 20.82 -12.52
CA ALA A 154 -9.53 22.14 -12.28
C ALA A 154 -10.36 22.17 -10.99
N VAL A 155 -11.06 21.08 -10.67
CA VAL A 155 -11.81 20.94 -9.40
C VAL A 155 -10.86 20.88 -8.20
N ALA A 156 -9.72 20.20 -8.33
CA ALA A 156 -8.70 20.13 -7.28
C ALA A 156 -8.02 21.49 -7.03
N GLU A 157 -7.73 22.25 -8.10
CA GLU A 157 -7.15 23.60 -8.00
C GLU A 157 -8.13 24.61 -7.38
N ALA A 158 -9.42 24.54 -7.73
CA ALA A 158 -10.46 25.36 -7.12
C ALA A 158 -10.64 25.03 -5.61
N ALA A 159 -10.58 23.76 -5.23
CA ALA A 159 -10.64 23.34 -3.84
C ALA A 159 -9.42 23.83 -3.03
N ALA A 160 -8.23 23.83 -3.63
CA ALA A 160 -7.01 24.36 -3.01
C ALA A 160 -7.05 25.89 -2.83
N ALA A 161 -7.65 26.62 -3.76
CA ALA A 161 -7.81 28.07 -3.67
C ALA A 161 -8.78 28.46 -2.54
N VAL A 162 -9.91 27.76 -2.40
CA VAL A 162 -10.88 27.96 -1.30
C VAL A 162 -10.23 27.65 0.06
N ALA A 163 -9.42 26.59 0.14
CA ALA A 163 -8.68 26.26 1.37
C ALA A 163 -7.61 27.32 1.75
N ALA A 164 -7.01 27.97 0.76
CA ALA A 164 -6.05 29.06 1.00
C ALA A 164 -6.73 30.36 1.46
N GLU A 165 -7.96 30.63 1.01
CA GLU A 165 -8.75 31.79 1.41
C GLU A 165 -9.31 31.64 2.84
N GLU A 166 -9.70 30.42 3.25
CA GLU A 166 -10.12 30.15 4.64
C GLU A 166 -8.96 30.16 5.63
N ALA A 167 -7.74 29.81 5.21
CA ALA A 167 -6.54 29.87 6.06
C ALA A 167 -6.02 31.31 6.31
N ALA A 168 -6.57 32.31 5.61
CA ALA A 168 -6.22 33.73 5.76
C ALA A 168 -7.24 34.52 6.61
N LYS A 169 -8.25 33.84 7.19
CA LYS A 169 -9.08 34.32 8.31
C LYS A 169 -8.56 33.76 9.63
#